data_AF-A0AAR2IJX8-F1
#
_entry.id   AF-A0AAR2IJX8-F1
#
_cell.length_a   1.000
_cell.length_b   1.000
_cell.length_c   1.000
_cell.angle_alpha   90.00
_cell.angle_beta   90.00
_cell.angle_gamma   90.00
#
_symmetry.space_group_name_H-M   'P 1'
#
loop_
_entity.id
_entity.type
_entity.pdbx_description
1 polymer ?
#
loop_
_entity_poly.entity_id
_entity_poly.type
_entity_poly.pdbx_seq_one_letter_code
_entity_poly.pdbx_strand_id
1 'polypeptide(L)'
;MALRWTLLCAGLWMLTALATGHLTNEQKDRIVELHNQYRSMVEPPAANMINMTWDDTPTVMAEGYVAKCIWNHNPDVQDVMGENLFISTGPFDIDKAMSDWFQEYKNYDYETNTCAENEMCGHYTQIVWAKTTKVGCAAHICETVEGLHFQNATMLVCNYVPPGNVVGRKPYEAGKPCSKCPEEMVCVQDMCANLDRNEVPSVEPTELPDVDTPSTWTVEGSGCQRSPAALLLLTGLLASLLWM
;
A
#
# COMPACT_ATOMS: atom_id res chain seq x y z
N MET A 1 57.07 32.22 25.80
CA MET A 1 56.20 31.66 26.86
C MET A 1 54.85 31.31 26.23
N ALA A 2 54.54 30.01 26.27
CA ALA A 2 53.24 29.33 26.19
C ALA A 2 52.09 29.87 25.31
N LEU A 3 51.86 29.11 24.24
CA LEU A 3 50.61 28.77 23.59
C LEU A 3 49.46 28.53 24.59
N ARG A 4 48.26 29.11 24.38
CA ARG A 4 46.99 28.58 24.94
C ARG A 4 45.84 28.70 23.94
N TRP A 5 45.42 27.53 23.50
CA TRP A 5 44.19 27.24 22.79
C TRP A 5 43.00 27.44 23.73
N THR A 6 41.87 27.94 23.21
CA THR A 6 40.53 27.50 23.61
C THR A 6 39.56 27.89 22.49
N LEU A 7 39.27 26.89 21.65
CA LEU A 7 38.02 26.74 20.93
C LEU A 7 36.85 26.99 21.89
N LEU A 8 35.83 27.73 21.47
CA LEU A 8 34.45 27.48 21.91
C LEU A 8 33.48 27.98 20.82
N CYS A 9 32.91 26.97 20.17
CA CYS A 9 31.61 26.97 19.51
C CYS A 9 31.41 28.02 18.42
N ALA A 10 31.84 27.63 17.22
CA ALA A 10 31.04 27.83 16.01
C ALA A 10 29.57 27.75 16.42
N GLY A 11 28.87 28.89 16.31
CA GLY A 11 27.43 28.95 16.49
C GLY A 11 26.86 27.89 15.59
N LEU A 12 26.40 26.82 16.23
CA LEU A 12 25.63 25.74 15.65
C LEU A 12 24.48 26.46 14.95
N TRP A 13 24.63 26.65 13.63
CA TRP A 13 23.49 26.75 12.75
C TRP A 13 22.73 25.48 13.08
N MET A 14 21.74 25.58 13.97
CA MET A 14 20.63 24.65 13.92
C MET A 14 20.10 24.85 12.52
N LEU A 15 20.56 23.98 11.62
CA LEU A 15 19.79 23.56 10.48
C LEU A 15 18.42 23.27 11.06
N THR A 16 17.52 24.24 10.91
CA THR A 16 16.10 23.97 10.94
C THR A 16 15.97 22.80 9.99
N ALA A 17 15.74 21.60 10.54
CA ALA A 17 15.25 20.51 9.74
C ALA A 17 13.98 21.08 9.11
N LEU A 18 14.09 21.50 7.85
CA LEU A 18 12.93 21.64 7.01
C LEU A 18 12.22 20.31 7.20
N ALA A 19 11.03 20.34 7.77
CA ALA A 19 10.14 19.19 7.76
C ALA A 19 9.81 18.95 6.28
N THR A 20 10.75 18.33 5.58
CA THR A 20 10.62 17.95 4.19
C THR A 20 9.59 16.83 4.17
N GLY A 21 8.65 16.94 3.24
CA GLY A 21 7.46 16.09 3.10
C GLY A 21 7.75 14.63 2.73
N HIS A 22 8.64 13.96 3.46
CA HIS A 22 8.99 12.58 3.24
C HIS A 22 8.12 11.68 4.10
N LEU A 23 7.48 10.72 3.44
CA LEU A 23 6.83 9.60 4.09
C LEU A 23 7.88 8.73 4.80
N THR A 24 7.56 8.26 6.01
CA THR A 24 8.40 7.26 6.71
C THR A 24 8.36 5.93 5.96
N ASN A 25 9.33 5.03 6.21
CA ASN A 25 9.31 3.70 5.60
C ASN A 25 8.03 2.92 5.94
N GLU A 26 7.56 3.01 7.19
CA GLU A 26 6.28 2.41 7.60
C GLU A 26 5.10 2.95 6.79
N GLN A 27 5.09 4.26 6.50
CA GLN A 27 4.06 4.86 5.66
C GLN A 27 4.16 4.42 4.20
N LYS A 28 5.37 4.30 3.65
CA LYS A 28 5.61 3.78 2.29
C LYS A 28 5.14 2.32 2.17
N ASP A 29 5.50 1.49 3.14
CA ASP A 29 5.07 0.09 3.23
C ASP A 29 3.55 0.00 3.34
N ARG A 30 2.92 0.84 4.17
CA ARG A 30 1.46 0.89 4.32
C ARG A 30 0.75 1.27 3.03
N ILE A 31 1.29 2.22 2.27
CA ILE A 31 0.75 2.59 0.95
C ILE A 31 0.78 1.38 0.00
N VAL A 32 1.92 0.70 -0.11
CA VAL A 32 2.06 -0.47 -0.98
C VAL A 32 1.16 -1.62 -0.53
N GLU A 33 1.09 -1.88 0.77
CA GLU A 33 0.23 -2.89 1.37
C GLU A 33 -1.24 -2.63 1.00
N LEU A 34 -1.74 -1.40 1.19
CA LEU A 34 -3.12 -1.04 0.87
C LEU A 34 -3.41 -1.13 -0.63
N HIS A 35 -2.48 -0.69 -1.49
CA HIS A 35 -2.63 -0.89 -2.94
C HIS A 35 -2.80 -2.38 -3.28
N ASN A 36 -1.92 -3.24 -2.77
CA ASN A 36 -1.94 -4.67 -3.05
C ASN A 36 -3.16 -5.38 -2.42
N GLN A 37 -3.59 -4.94 -1.23
CA GLN A 37 -4.82 -5.40 -0.62
C GLN A 37 -6.01 -5.09 -1.52
N TYR A 38 -6.14 -3.86 -2.02
CA TYR A 38 -7.24 -3.48 -2.90
C TYR A 38 -7.18 -4.14 -4.27
N ARG A 39 -5.99 -4.35 -4.82
CA ARG A 39 -5.76 -5.07 -6.08
C ARG A 39 -6.17 -6.55 -6.02
N SER A 40 -6.05 -7.20 -4.86
CA SER A 40 -6.50 -8.59 -4.67
C SER A 40 -8.02 -8.72 -4.41
N MET A 41 -8.70 -7.61 -4.08
CA MET A 41 -10.13 -7.59 -3.71
C MET A 41 -11.07 -7.17 -4.86
N VAL A 42 -10.56 -7.01 -6.08
CA VAL A 42 -11.37 -6.49 -7.20
C VAL A 42 -12.45 -7.46 -7.65
N GLU A 43 -13.60 -6.91 -8.05
CA GLU A 43 -14.72 -7.65 -8.64
C GLU A 43 -15.09 -6.99 -9.98
N PRO A 44 -15.14 -7.74 -11.11
CA PRO A 44 -14.80 -9.16 -11.23
C PRO A 44 -13.33 -9.46 -10.91
N PRO A 45 -12.97 -10.70 -10.52
CA PRO A 45 -11.59 -11.07 -10.23
C PRO A 45 -10.67 -10.84 -11.42
N ALA A 46 -9.43 -10.42 -11.16
CA ALA A 46 -8.46 -10.08 -12.20
C ALA A 46 -7.53 -11.26 -12.53
N ALA A 47 -7.46 -11.65 -13.79
CA ALA A 47 -6.58 -12.72 -14.27
C ALA A 47 -5.10 -12.33 -14.33
N ASN A 48 -4.80 -11.04 -14.46
CA ASN A 48 -3.48 -10.51 -14.81
C ASN A 48 -2.98 -9.39 -13.88
N MET A 49 -3.54 -9.26 -12.68
CA MET A 49 -3.17 -8.20 -11.74
C MET A 49 -1.72 -8.38 -11.26
N ILE A 50 -0.85 -7.40 -11.52
CA ILE A 50 0.55 -7.45 -11.06
C ILE A 50 0.63 -6.91 -9.62
N ASN A 51 1.43 -7.53 -8.77
CA ASN A 51 1.75 -7.01 -7.45
C ASN A 51 2.55 -5.70 -7.58
N MET A 52 2.11 -4.66 -6.88
CA MET A 52 2.73 -3.34 -6.90
C MET A 52 3.84 -3.27 -5.86
N THR A 53 4.95 -2.60 -6.18
CA THR A 53 6.01 -2.30 -5.22
C THR A 53 6.29 -0.80 -5.14
N TRP A 54 6.97 -0.38 -4.08
CA TRP A 54 7.52 0.97 -4.01
C TRP A 54 8.61 1.18 -5.07
N ASP A 55 8.75 2.42 -5.55
CA ASP A 55 9.88 2.87 -6.39
C ASP A 55 10.21 4.34 -6.06
N ASP A 56 11.49 4.62 -5.84
CA ASP A 56 11.94 5.98 -5.52
C ASP A 56 11.96 6.90 -6.76
N THR A 57 11.96 6.36 -7.98
CA THR A 57 11.95 7.14 -9.22
C THR A 57 10.67 8.00 -9.36
N PRO A 58 9.44 7.44 -9.31
CA PRO A 58 8.21 8.24 -9.28
C PRO A 58 8.07 9.10 -8.01
N THR A 59 8.71 8.70 -6.90
CA THR A 59 8.71 9.45 -5.63
C THR A 59 9.37 10.82 -5.78
N VAL A 60 10.51 10.93 -6.46
CA VAL A 60 11.21 12.22 -6.67
C VAL A 60 10.29 13.24 -7.36
N MET A 61 9.50 12.81 -8.34
CA MET A 61 8.56 13.68 -9.04
C MET A 61 7.39 14.10 -8.13
N ALA A 62 6.90 13.19 -7.28
CA ALA A 62 5.84 13.50 -6.32
C ALA A 62 6.32 14.51 -5.26
N GLU A 63 7.52 14.32 -4.72
CA GLU A 63 8.13 15.23 -3.71
C GLU A 63 8.27 16.66 -4.22
N GLY A 64 8.78 16.81 -5.45
CA GLY A 64 8.95 18.12 -6.06
C GLY A 64 7.61 18.82 -6.36
N TYR A 65 6.56 18.05 -6.64
CA TYR A 65 5.26 18.61 -7.02
C TYR A 65 4.38 18.92 -5.80
N VAL A 66 4.28 18.01 -4.83
CA VAL A 66 3.42 18.19 -3.64
C VAL A 66 3.83 19.42 -2.81
N ALA A 67 5.12 19.78 -2.81
CA ALA A 67 5.64 20.97 -2.14
C ALA A 67 5.19 22.30 -2.77
N LYS A 68 4.65 22.27 -4.01
CA LYS A 68 4.10 23.46 -4.66
C LYS A 68 2.72 23.84 -4.11
N CYS A 69 2.05 22.93 -3.41
CA CYS A 69 0.72 23.16 -2.84
C CYS A 69 -0.34 23.59 -3.87
N ILE A 70 -0.32 22.96 -5.05
CA ILE A 70 -1.26 23.23 -6.15
C ILE A 70 -2.24 22.06 -6.26
N TRP A 71 -3.54 22.33 -6.13
CA TRP A 71 -4.60 21.34 -6.34
C TRP A 71 -4.90 21.16 -7.84
N ASN A 72 -3.95 20.56 -8.55
CA ASN A 72 -4.09 20.15 -9.95
C ASN A 72 -3.08 19.03 -10.26
N HIS A 73 -3.33 18.23 -11.29
CA HIS A 73 -2.37 17.23 -11.75
C HIS A 73 -1.07 17.84 -12.25
N ASN A 74 0.05 17.15 -12.03
CA ASN A 74 1.37 17.60 -12.44
C ASN A 74 1.53 17.54 -13.97
N PRO A 75 1.68 18.70 -14.66
CA PRO A 75 1.81 18.71 -16.12
C PRO A 75 3.13 18.07 -16.59
N ASP A 76 4.16 18.00 -15.74
CA ASP A 76 5.48 17.49 -16.11
C ASP A 76 5.52 15.96 -16.21
N VAL A 77 4.51 15.26 -15.67
CA VAL A 77 4.39 13.79 -15.72
C VAL A 77 3.21 13.31 -16.56
N GLN A 78 2.39 14.24 -17.07
CA GLN A 78 1.30 13.97 -17.98
C GLN A 78 1.86 13.21 -19.20
N ASP A 79 1.39 11.98 -19.43
CA ASP A 79 1.85 11.00 -20.43
C ASP A 79 3.09 10.14 -20.07
N VAL A 80 3.77 10.41 -18.95
CA VAL A 80 4.93 9.61 -18.51
C VAL A 80 4.59 8.71 -17.32
N MET A 81 3.75 9.20 -16.40
CA MET A 81 3.34 8.50 -15.19
C MET A 81 1.83 8.69 -14.97
N GLY A 82 1.21 7.75 -14.27
CA GLY A 82 -0.11 7.98 -13.69
C GLY A 82 0.03 8.81 -12.42
N GLU A 83 -1.04 9.48 -11.98
CA GLU A 83 -0.99 10.31 -10.78
C GLU A 83 -2.35 10.30 -10.04
N ASN A 84 -2.32 10.11 -8.72
CA ASN A 84 -3.46 10.35 -7.85
C ASN A 84 -3.12 11.44 -6.83
N LEU A 85 -4.08 12.35 -6.60
CA LEU A 85 -3.98 13.42 -5.60
C LEU A 85 -5.00 13.19 -4.48
N PHE A 86 -4.58 13.45 -3.25
CA PHE A 86 -5.45 13.46 -2.08
C PHE A 86 -5.16 14.69 -1.24
N ILE A 87 -6.19 15.21 -0.59
CA ILE A 87 -6.06 16.33 0.32
C ILE A 87 -6.99 16.18 1.52
N SER A 88 -6.47 16.50 2.71
CA SER A 88 -7.28 16.55 3.93
C SER A 88 -6.82 17.65 4.87
N THR A 89 -7.75 18.12 5.70
CA THR A 89 -7.44 18.94 6.87
C THR A 89 -7.41 18.08 8.12
N GLY A 90 -6.55 18.41 9.08
CA GLY A 90 -6.37 17.63 10.31
C GLY A 90 -5.20 16.63 10.19
N PRO A 91 -5.13 15.62 11.07
CA PRO A 91 -4.07 14.62 11.03
C PRO A 91 -4.03 13.90 9.67
N PHE A 92 -2.83 13.74 9.12
CA PHE A 92 -2.63 12.99 7.89
C PHE A 92 -2.90 11.50 8.13
N ASP A 93 -3.74 10.91 7.29
CA ASP A 93 -4.22 9.54 7.41
C ASP A 93 -4.13 8.86 6.03
N ILE A 94 -3.18 7.93 5.91
CA ILE A 94 -2.91 7.19 4.68
C ILE A 94 -4.04 6.22 4.38
N ASP A 95 -4.55 5.53 5.39
CA ASP A 95 -5.66 4.59 5.26
C ASP A 95 -6.90 5.30 4.70
N LYS A 96 -7.15 6.52 5.17
CA LYS A 96 -8.21 7.37 4.61
C LYS A 96 -7.96 7.72 3.14
N ALA A 97 -6.76 8.20 2.79
CA ALA A 97 -6.45 8.59 1.40
C ALA A 97 -6.63 7.40 0.43
N MET A 98 -6.05 6.26 0.80
CA MET A 98 -6.13 5.02 0.04
C MET A 98 -7.56 4.50 -0.08
N SER A 99 -8.32 4.54 1.01
CA SER A 99 -9.71 4.11 1.04
C SER A 99 -10.62 5.02 0.22
N ASP A 100 -10.46 6.33 0.29
CA ASP A 100 -11.26 7.29 -0.49
C ASP A 100 -11.06 7.09 -1.99
N TRP A 101 -9.80 6.95 -2.44
CA TRP A 101 -9.49 6.62 -3.83
C TRP A 101 -10.06 5.27 -4.25
N PHE A 102 -9.93 4.23 -3.43
CA PHE A 102 -10.45 2.91 -3.77
C PHE A 102 -11.98 2.89 -3.84
N GLN A 103 -12.66 3.57 -2.90
CA GLN A 103 -14.12 3.57 -2.78
C GLN A 103 -14.87 4.11 -4.00
N GLU A 104 -14.19 4.81 -4.91
CA GLU A 104 -14.73 5.15 -6.23
C GLU A 104 -15.18 3.91 -7.04
N TYR A 105 -14.73 2.69 -6.69
CA TYR A 105 -15.24 1.45 -7.27
C TYR A 105 -16.77 1.36 -7.25
N LYS A 106 -17.43 1.98 -6.27
CA LYS A 106 -18.90 1.99 -6.12
C LYS A 106 -19.59 2.69 -7.29
N ASN A 107 -18.89 3.58 -7.97
CA ASN A 107 -19.38 4.37 -9.10
C ASN A 107 -18.89 3.85 -10.45
N TYR A 108 -18.03 2.82 -10.46
CA TYR A 108 -17.42 2.29 -11.68
C TYR A 108 -18.09 0.97 -12.09
N ASP A 109 -18.56 0.92 -13.34
CA ASP A 109 -19.06 -0.31 -13.96
C ASP A 109 -17.97 -0.94 -14.83
N TYR A 110 -17.45 -2.08 -14.39
CA TYR A 110 -16.42 -2.82 -15.11
C TYR A 110 -16.90 -3.36 -16.45
N GLU A 111 -18.16 -3.80 -16.57
CA GLU A 111 -18.68 -4.42 -17.79
C GLU A 111 -18.74 -3.42 -18.93
N THR A 112 -19.31 -2.25 -18.64
CA THR A 112 -19.43 -1.14 -19.61
C THR A 112 -18.17 -0.27 -19.70
N ASN A 113 -17.23 -0.40 -18.76
CA ASN A 113 -16.04 0.46 -18.64
C ASN A 113 -16.43 1.93 -18.52
N THR A 114 -17.43 2.21 -17.67
CA THR A 114 -17.96 3.57 -17.46
C THR A 114 -17.93 3.96 -15.99
N CYS A 115 -17.86 5.27 -15.76
CA CYS A 115 -18.06 5.87 -14.45
C CYS A 115 -19.45 6.50 -14.41
N ALA A 116 -20.12 6.43 -13.27
CA ALA A 116 -21.41 7.08 -13.05
C ALA A 116 -21.34 8.59 -13.36
N GLU A 117 -22.46 9.14 -13.83
CA GLU A 117 -22.52 10.54 -14.22
C GLU A 117 -22.22 11.46 -13.04
N ASN A 118 -21.34 12.45 -13.25
CA ASN A 118 -20.87 13.40 -12.23
C ASN A 118 -20.06 12.79 -11.08
N GLU A 119 -19.64 11.53 -11.19
CA GLU A 119 -18.77 10.86 -10.22
C GLU A 119 -17.31 10.77 -10.72
N MET A 120 -16.40 10.44 -9.82
CA MET A 120 -15.00 10.16 -10.13
C MET A 120 -14.71 8.67 -9.97
N CYS A 121 -13.93 8.12 -10.91
CA CYS A 121 -13.46 6.72 -10.89
C CYS A 121 -11.98 6.58 -11.26
N GLY A 122 -11.31 7.71 -11.56
CA GLY A 122 -9.93 7.74 -12.04
C GLY A 122 -8.94 7.27 -10.99
N HIS A 123 -9.18 7.58 -9.72
CA HIS A 123 -8.28 7.18 -8.65
C HIS A 123 -8.38 5.67 -8.40
N TYR A 124 -9.61 5.14 -8.34
CA TYR A 124 -9.84 3.70 -8.24
C TYR A 124 -9.19 2.95 -9.40
N THR A 125 -9.51 3.32 -10.63
CA THR A 125 -9.00 2.62 -11.82
C THR A 125 -7.48 2.65 -11.91
N GLN A 126 -6.83 3.70 -11.42
CA GLN A 126 -5.36 3.76 -11.29
C GLN A 126 -4.83 2.81 -10.20
N ILE A 127 -5.44 2.75 -9.02
CA ILE A 127 -5.04 1.80 -7.95
C ILE A 127 -5.08 0.37 -8.46
N VAL A 128 -6.14 0.01 -9.20
CA VAL A 128 -6.36 -1.36 -9.69
C VAL A 128 -5.86 -1.58 -11.12
N TRP A 129 -5.00 -0.70 -11.65
CA TRP A 129 -4.48 -0.87 -13.00
C TRP A 129 -3.47 -2.02 -13.06
N ALA A 130 -3.84 -3.14 -13.68
CA ALA A 130 -3.06 -4.39 -13.66
C ALA A 130 -1.62 -4.21 -14.14
N LYS A 131 -1.41 -3.37 -15.15
CA LYS A 131 -0.08 -3.12 -15.74
C LYS A 131 0.79 -2.14 -14.96
N THR A 132 0.23 -1.37 -14.05
CA THR A 132 1.00 -0.50 -13.18
C THR A 132 1.66 -1.35 -12.11
N THR A 133 2.99 -1.31 -12.04
CA THR A 133 3.78 -2.20 -11.18
C THR A 133 4.51 -1.46 -10.06
N LYS A 134 4.70 -0.15 -10.21
CA LYS A 134 5.44 0.69 -9.27
C LYS A 134 4.61 1.89 -8.85
N VAL A 135 4.74 2.26 -7.58
CA VAL A 135 4.19 3.51 -7.03
C VAL A 135 5.25 4.24 -6.21
N GLY A 136 5.24 5.56 -6.28
CA GLY A 136 6.04 6.42 -5.41
C GLY A 136 5.24 7.65 -5.04
N CYS A 137 5.23 8.00 -3.76
CA CYS A 137 4.36 9.04 -3.22
C CYS A 137 5.12 10.03 -2.33
N ALA A 138 4.55 11.22 -2.17
CA ALA A 138 5.02 12.23 -1.22
C ALA A 138 3.85 12.98 -0.60
N ALA A 139 4.01 13.39 0.66
CA ALA A 139 3.00 14.14 1.38
C ALA A 139 3.58 15.46 1.91
N HIS A 140 2.83 16.56 1.83
CA HIS A 140 3.28 17.87 2.29
C HIS A 140 2.16 18.64 2.98
N ILE A 141 2.50 19.33 4.06
CA ILE A 141 1.58 20.23 4.76
C ILE A 141 1.66 21.60 4.08
N CYS A 142 0.53 22.03 3.56
CA CYS A 142 0.35 23.29 2.87
C CYS A 142 -0.38 24.29 3.78
N GLU A 143 0.26 25.43 4.07
CA GLU A 143 -0.39 26.54 4.78
C GLU A 143 -1.63 27.03 4.03
N THR A 144 -1.50 27.14 2.71
CA THR A 144 -2.58 27.42 1.76
C THR A 144 -2.40 26.53 0.52
N VAL A 145 -3.49 26.21 -0.15
CA VAL A 145 -3.49 25.32 -1.32
C VAL A 145 -4.05 26.09 -2.51
N GLU A 146 -3.27 26.29 -3.57
CA GLU A 146 -3.76 26.92 -4.78
C GLU A 146 -4.86 26.06 -5.43
N GLY A 147 -5.96 26.69 -5.87
CA GLY A 147 -7.12 26.00 -6.44
C GLY A 147 -8.17 25.57 -5.42
N LEU A 148 -7.85 25.62 -4.12
CA LEU A 148 -8.78 25.34 -3.02
C LEU A 148 -8.71 26.46 -1.96
N HIS A 149 -9.73 26.54 -1.10
CA HIS A 149 -9.75 27.50 0.02
C HIS A 149 -9.48 26.82 1.36
N PHE A 150 -8.60 25.81 1.36
CA PHE A 150 -8.16 25.15 2.60
C PHE A 150 -6.93 25.85 3.18
N GLN A 151 -6.84 25.79 4.52
CA GLN A 151 -5.69 26.24 5.28
C GLN A 151 -5.14 25.07 6.09
N ASN A 152 -3.82 24.98 6.21
CA ASN A 152 -3.14 23.91 6.96
C ASN A 152 -3.63 22.51 6.55
N ALA A 153 -3.65 22.24 5.25
CA ALA A 153 -4.07 20.97 4.69
C ALA A 153 -2.86 20.11 4.35
N THR A 154 -2.97 18.80 4.52
CA THR A 154 -1.96 17.86 4.01
C THR A 154 -2.37 17.39 2.63
N MET A 155 -1.49 17.57 1.65
CA MET A 155 -1.62 17.00 0.31
C MET A 155 -0.78 15.72 0.22
N LEU A 156 -1.29 14.71 -0.47
CA LEU A 156 -0.58 13.50 -0.87
C LEU A 156 -0.64 13.39 -2.40
N VAL A 157 0.51 13.18 -3.03
CA VAL A 157 0.64 12.90 -4.46
C VAL A 157 1.28 11.52 -4.60
N CYS A 158 0.65 10.64 -5.37
CA CYS A 158 1.19 9.33 -5.72
C CYS A 158 1.34 9.21 -7.23
N ASN A 159 2.55 8.90 -7.70
CA ASN A 159 2.87 8.65 -9.09
C ASN A 159 3.03 7.16 -9.38
N TYR A 160 2.56 6.74 -10.55
CA TYR A 160 2.38 5.34 -10.94
C TYR A 160 3.12 5.02 -12.24
N VAL A 161 3.87 3.91 -12.24
CA VAL A 161 4.65 3.48 -13.42
C VAL A 161 4.44 1.99 -13.71
N PRO A 162 4.20 1.60 -14.96
CA PRO A 162 3.70 2.44 -16.08
C PRO A 162 2.38 3.15 -15.75
N PRO A 163 2.02 4.23 -16.49
CA PRO A 163 0.76 4.94 -16.29
C PRO A 163 -0.46 4.05 -16.50
N GLY A 164 -1.48 4.27 -15.68
CA GLY A 164 -2.80 3.67 -15.83
C GLY A 164 -3.74 4.51 -16.69
N ASN A 165 -5.04 4.27 -16.53
CA ASN A 165 -6.14 5.08 -17.07
C ASN A 165 -6.06 5.35 -18.58
N VAL A 166 -5.56 4.38 -19.34
CA VAL A 166 -5.49 4.46 -20.80
C VAL A 166 -6.91 4.52 -21.36
N VAL A 167 -7.19 5.58 -22.13
CA VAL A 167 -8.51 5.83 -22.72
C VAL A 167 -9.05 4.60 -23.47
N GLY A 168 -10.27 4.20 -23.15
CA GLY A 168 -10.96 3.07 -23.76
C GLY A 168 -10.46 1.68 -23.33
N ARG A 169 -9.63 1.59 -22.29
CA ARG A 169 -9.15 0.31 -21.73
C ARG A 169 -9.67 0.11 -20.31
N LYS A 170 -10.04 -1.14 -20.00
CA LYS A 170 -10.34 -1.59 -18.64
C LYS A 170 -9.07 -1.66 -17.79
N PRO A 171 -9.17 -1.46 -16.47
CA PRO A 171 -8.01 -1.44 -15.59
C PRO A 171 -7.26 -2.77 -15.51
N TYR A 172 -7.97 -3.89 -15.69
CA TYR A 172 -7.42 -5.24 -15.66
C TYR A 172 -8.25 -6.16 -16.55
N GLU A 173 -7.78 -7.38 -16.77
CA GLU A 173 -8.53 -8.41 -17.48
C GLU A 173 -9.26 -9.33 -16.50
N ALA A 174 -10.58 -9.46 -16.63
CA ALA A 174 -11.38 -10.32 -15.78
C ALA A 174 -11.08 -11.82 -16.03
N GLY A 175 -11.04 -12.61 -14.97
CA GLY A 175 -10.88 -14.06 -15.03
C GLY A 175 -10.36 -14.64 -13.71
N LYS A 176 -10.08 -15.95 -13.69
CA LYS A 176 -9.52 -16.59 -12.50
C LYS A 176 -8.22 -15.89 -12.09
N PRO A 177 -8.03 -15.52 -10.81
CA PRO A 177 -6.80 -14.91 -10.33
C PRO A 177 -5.55 -15.64 -10.81
N CYS A 178 -4.54 -14.87 -11.20
CA CYS A 178 -3.25 -15.34 -11.72
C CYS A 178 -3.30 -16.22 -12.99
N SER A 179 -4.46 -16.42 -13.63
CA SER A 179 -4.56 -17.28 -14.82
C SER A 179 -3.86 -16.71 -16.07
N LYS A 180 -3.46 -15.44 -16.01
CA LYS A 180 -2.75 -14.72 -17.07
C LYS A 180 -1.51 -13.98 -16.56
N CYS A 181 -0.82 -14.53 -15.56
CA CYS A 181 0.49 -14.03 -15.18
C CYS A 181 1.54 -14.27 -16.29
N PRO A 182 2.53 -13.38 -16.43
CA PRO A 182 3.74 -13.68 -17.19
C PRO A 182 4.43 -14.97 -16.71
N GLU A 183 5.10 -15.70 -17.61
CA GLU A 183 5.67 -17.03 -17.33
C GLU A 183 6.71 -17.02 -16.19
N GLU A 184 7.34 -15.88 -15.95
CA GLU A 184 8.41 -15.68 -14.97
C GLU A 184 7.90 -15.25 -13.59
N MET A 185 6.60 -14.94 -13.47
CA MET A 185 5.96 -14.51 -12.24
C MET A 185 5.23 -15.68 -11.56
N VAL A 186 5.10 -15.58 -10.24
CA VAL A 186 4.32 -16.53 -9.45
C VAL A 186 3.05 -15.87 -8.90
N CYS A 187 2.06 -16.70 -8.56
CA CYS A 187 0.84 -16.23 -7.93
C CYS A 187 1.07 -16.04 -6.42
N VAL A 188 0.92 -14.82 -5.92
CA VAL A 188 0.96 -14.47 -4.50
C VAL A 188 -0.27 -13.64 -4.18
N GLN A 189 -1.10 -14.14 -3.26
CA GLN A 189 -2.33 -13.44 -2.82
C GLN A 189 -3.18 -12.94 -4.01
N ASP A 190 -3.49 -13.84 -4.94
CA ASP A 190 -4.31 -13.56 -6.14
C ASP A 190 -3.71 -12.56 -7.14
N MET A 191 -2.41 -12.26 -7.04
CA MET A 191 -1.68 -11.36 -7.94
C MET A 191 -0.39 -12.00 -8.50
N CYS A 192 0.04 -11.52 -9.66
CA CYS A 192 1.30 -11.88 -10.30
C CYS A 192 2.46 -11.13 -9.65
N ALA A 193 3.36 -11.83 -8.98
CA ALA A 193 4.50 -11.25 -8.30
C ALA A 193 5.82 -11.76 -8.88
N ASN A 194 6.79 -10.85 -9.01
CA ASN A 194 8.19 -11.23 -9.15
C ASN A 194 8.70 -11.59 -7.75
N LEU A 195 9.01 -12.87 -7.50
CA LEU A 195 9.86 -13.20 -6.37
C LEU A 195 11.31 -13.01 -6.82
N ASP A 196 12.05 -12.14 -6.14
CA ASP A 196 13.50 -12.12 -6.30
C ASP A 196 14.01 -13.52 -5.95
N ARG A 197 14.60 -14.22 -6.93
CA ARG A 197 15.16 -15.57 -6.74
C ARG A 197 16.22 -15.65 -5.63
N ASN A 198 16.68 -14.51 -5.12
CA ASN A 198 17.66 -14.40 -4.04
C ASN A 198 17.04 -14.39 -2.63
N GLU A 199 15.71 -14.26 -2.49
CA GLU A 199 15.01 -14.30 -1.20
C GLU A 199 14.26 -15.60 -0.94
N VAL A 200 14.24 -16.53 -1.89
CA VAL A 200 13.75 -17.88 -1.65
C VAL A 200 14.83 -18.63 -0.86
N PRO A 201 14.63 -18.99 0.43
CA PRO A 201 15.51 -19.95 1.08
C PRO A 201 15.47 -21.20 0.22
N SER A 202 16.61 -21.64 -0.28
CA SER A 202 16.73 -22.90 -0.99
C SER A 202 16.17 -23.99 -0.09
N VAL A 203 14.92 -24.39 -0.31
CA VAL A 203 14.39 -25.62 0.26
C VAL A 203 15.11 -26.71 -0.52
N GLU A 204 16.19 -27.19 0.08
CA GLU A 204 16.87 -28.41 -0.33
C GLU A 204 15.79 -29.50 -0.47
N PRO A 205 15.72 -30.24 -1.59
CA PRO A 205 14.74 -31.30 -1.74
C PRO A 205 14.96 -32.34 -0.65
N THR A 206 14.21 -32.29 0.44
CA THR A 206 14.09 -33.43 1.32
C THR A 206 13.36 -34.49 0.53
N GLU A 207 14.09 -35.56 0.23
CA GLU A 207 13.58 -36.77 -0.40
C GLU A 207 12.25 -37.16 0.26
N LEU A 208 11.17 -37.13 -0.51
CA LEU A 208 9.92 -37.75 -0.10
C LEU A 208 10.19 -39.24 0.06
N PRO A 209 9.94 -39.85 1.24
CA PRO A 209 10.08 -41.28 1.38
C PRO A 209 9.05 -41.97 0.49
N ASP A 210 9.55 -42.93 -0.32
CA ASP A 210 8.77 -43.78 -1.20
C ASP A 210 7.61 -44.45 -0.43
N VAL A 211 6.39 -44.16 -0.85
CA VAL A 211 5.19 -44.88 -0.40
C VAL A 211 5.07 -46.14 -1.25
N ASP A 212 5.66 -47.23 -0.77
CA ASP A 212 5.32 -48.57 -1.23
C ASP A 212 4.19 -49.16 -0.37
N THR A 213 3.16 -49.64 -1.06
CA THR A 213 1.94 -50.28 -0.55
C THR A 213 2.19 -51.72 -0.01
N PRO A 214 1.16 -52.48 0.45
CA PRO A 214 0.55 -52.45 1.77
C PRO A 214 0.73 -53.79 2.52
N SER A 215 0.83 -53.76 3.86
CA SER A 215 0.60 -54.96 4.66
C SER A 215 -0.24 -54.64 5.90
N THR A 216 -1.39 -55.31 5.95
CA THR A 216 -2.24 -55.61 7.10
C THR A 216 -1.48 -55.66 8.44
N TRP A 217 -2.01 -55.06 9.51
CA TRP A 217 -2.59 -55.76 10.68
C TRP A 217 -3.12 -54.78 11.74
N THR A 218 -4.29 -55.16 12.28
CA THR A 218 -4.94 -54.82 13.57
C THR A 218 -5.28 -53.38 13.92
N VAL A 219 -6.59 -53.12 13.91
CA VAL A 219 -7.27 -52.05 14.63
C VAL A 219 -7.24 -52.37 16.13
N GLU A 220 -6.53 -51.54 16.90
CA GLU A 220 -6.87 -51.32 18.31
C GLU A 220 -7.16 -49.83 18.49
N GLY A 221 -8.44 -49.54 18.75
CA GLY A 221 -8.91 -48.20 19.02
C GLY A 221 -8.47 -47.73 20.40
N SER A 222 -8.04 -46.47 20.48
CA SER A 222 -8.14 -45.66 21.69
C SER A 222 -8.32 -44.20 21.29
N GLY A 223 -9.19 -43.53 22.04
CA GLY A 223 -9.95 -42.36 21.61
C GLY A 223 -9.18 -41.04 21.55
N CYS A 224 -9.78 -40.12 20.81
CA CYS A 224 -9.37 -38.72 20.75
C CYS A 224 -9.89 -37.99 22.02
N GLN A 225 -9.02 -37.72 22.99
CA GLN A 225 -9.32 -36.81 24.09
C GLN A 225 -8.92 -35.39 23.70
N ARG A 226 -9.90 -34.47 23.74
CA ARG A 226 -9.70 -33.03 23.59
C ARG A 226 -9.02 -32.48 24.83
N SER A 227 -7.93 -31.73 24.65
CA SER A 227 -7.32 -30.92 25.72
C SER A 227 -8.12 -29.63 25.92
N PRO A 228 -8.40 -29.19 27.16
CA PRO A 228 -9.23 -28.03 27.42
C PRO A 228 -8.45 -26.71 27.30
N ALA A 229 -9.16 -25.68 26.82
CA ALA A 229 -8.71 -24.30 26.79
C ALA A 229 -8.44 -23.78 28.21
N ALA A 230 -7.31 -23.07 28.38
CA ALA A 230 -6.96 -22.38 29.61
C ALA A 230 -7.85 -21.14 29.80
N LEU A 231 -8.68 -21.16 30.84
CA LEU A 231 -9.49 -20.04 31.31
C LEU A 231 -8.65 -19.22 32.29
N LEU A 232 -8.24 -18.01 31.90
CA LEU A 232 -7.56 -17.06 32.78
C LEU A 232 -8.58 -16.41 33.73
N LEU A 233 -8.39 -16.63 35.03
CA LEU A 233 -9.13 -16.03 36.14
C LEU A 233 -8.71 -14.56 36.30
N LEU A 234 -9.67 -13.63 36.15
CA LEU A 234 -9.57 -12.27 36.66
C LEU A 234 -10.24 -12.20 38.03
N THR A 235 -9.44 -12.09 39.09
CA THR A 235 -9.90 -11.64 40.41
C THR A 235 -9.67 -10.14 40.54
N GLY A 236 -10.72 -9.37 40.78
CA GLY A 236 -10.64 -7.93 41.05
C GLY A 236 -11.84 -7.46 41.85
N LEU A 237 -11.56 -6.89 43.02
CA LEU A 237 -12.44 -6.60 44.16
C LEU A 237 -13.70 -5.77 43.86
N LEU A 238 -14.78 -6.09 44.59
CA LEU A 238 -15.91 -5.21 44.88
C LEU A 238 -15.88 -4.80 46.36
N ALA A 239 -15.89 -3.48 46.60
CA ALA A 239 -16.38 -2.73 47.77
C ALA A 239 -15.61 -1.40 47.75
N SER A 240 -16.16 -0.20 47.92
CA SER A 240 -17.48 0.28 48.32
C SER A 240 -17.37 1.81 48.29
N LEU A 241 -18.43 2.55 47.95
CA LEU A 241 -18.91 3.74 48.68
C LEU A 241 -20.00 4.46 47.87
N LEU A 242 -21.18 4.53 48.50
CA LEU A 242 -22.25 5.46 48.18
C LEU A 242 -21.93 6.87 48.69
N TRP A 243 -22.60 7.83 48.04
CA TRP A 243 -23.05 9.14 48.51
C TRP A 243 -22.22 10.41 48.21
N MET A 244 -22.97 11.32 47.56
CA MET A 244 -22.79 12.76 47.27
C MET A 244 -22.03 13.10 45.99
#